data_AF-A0A849R5C5-F1
#
_entry.id   AF-A0A849R5C5-F1
#
_cell.length_a   1.000
_cell.length_b   1.000
_cell.length_c   1.000
_cell.angle_alpha   90.00
_cell.angle_beta   90.00
_cell.angle_gamma   90.00
#
_symmetry.space_group_name_H-M   'P 1'
#
loop_
_entity.id
_entity.type
_entity.pdbx_description
1 polymer ?
#
loop_
_entity_poly.entity_id
_entity_poly.type
_entity_poly.pdbx_seq_one_letter_code
_entity_poly.pdbx_strand_id
1 'polypeptide(L)'
;DLLATFYSLELYNDVYSLLAEEGVMATQATQADWALDADGYVVIANTLQQSRFPIVRLYTQYIPSFGQWGFAIASKHYDPLQLTETEIAAVIADIETNTYSEETHFSLFALPPWLLKDIETTHLINTIDRPVIIREY
;
A
#
# COMPACT_ATOMS: atom_id res chain seq x y z
N ASP A 1 9.96 4.30 -18.73
CA ASP A 1 8.56 3.86 -18.71
C ASP A 1 7.69 4.93 -18.06
N LEU A 2 6.63 5.38 -18.74
CA LEU A 2 5.70 6.40 -18.24
C LEU A 2 4.85 5.86 -17.08
N LEU A 3 4.50 4.57 -17.10
CA LEU A 3 3.62 3.99 -16.08
C LEU A 3 4.31 3.95 -14.71
N ALA A 4 5.59 3.61 -14.67
CA ALA A 4 6.40 3.68 -13.46
C ALA A 4 6.41 5.08 -12.82
N THR A 5 6.26 6.17 -13.60
CA THR A 5 6.22 7.53 -13.02
C THR A 5 4.97 7.80 -12.18
N PHE A 6 3.89 7.03 -12.36
CA PHE A 6 2.68 7.13 -11.53
C PHE A 6 2.83 6.54 -10.12
N TYR A 7 4.02 6.03 -9.80
CA TYR A 7 4.37 5.51 -8.49
C TYR A 7 5.63 6.20 -7.96
N SER A 8 5.92 7.40 -8.45
CA SER A 8 7.08 8.18 -8.07
C SER A 8 6.90 8.88 -6.73
N LEU A 9 8.00 9.13 -6.04
CA LEU A 9 8.03 9.92 -4.82
C LEU A 9 7.44 11.32 -5.03
N GLU A 10 7.73 11.94 -6.17
CA GLU A 10 7.19 13.23 -6.56
C GLU A 10 5.66 13.20 -6.63
N LEU A 11 5.08 12.20 -7.31
CA LEU A 11 3.62 12.08 -7.39
C LEU A 11 3.01 11.90 -6.00
N TYR A 12 3.57 11.06 -5.14
CA TYR A 12 3.05 10.88 -3.78
C TYR A 12 3.10 12.18 -2.97
N ASN A 13 4.15 12.97 -3.12
CA ASN A 13 4.28 14.27 -2.46
C ASN A 13 3.31 15.34 -3.02
N ASP A 14 2.99 15.26 -4.31
CA ASP A 14 1.97 16.08 -4.93
C ASP A 14 0.57 15.69 -4.44
N VAL A 15 0.25 14.39 -4.40
CA VAL A 15 -1.01 13.88 -3.84
C VAL A 15 -1.16 14.32 -2.38
N TYR A 16 -0.11 14.18 -1.56
CA TYR A 16 -0.11 14.71 -0.20
C TYR A 16 -0.47 16.20 -0.17
N SER A 17 0.11 17.01 -1.06
CA SER A 17 -0.14 18.46 -1.08
C SER A 17 -1.55 18.83 -1.53
N LEU A 18 -2.19 18.00 -2.36
CA LEU A 18 -3.54 18.22 -2.89
C LEU A 18 -4.66 17.73 -1.96
N LEU A 19 -4.39 16.71 -1.13
CA LEU A 19 -5.36 16.19 -0.19
C LEU A 19 -5.73 17.22 0.88
N ALA A 20 -6.95 17.14 1.40
CA ALA A 20 -7.39 17.88 2.59
C ALA A 20 -6.50 17.56 3.82
N GLU A 21 -6.68 18.31 4.92
CA GLU A 21 -5.88 18.17 6.15
C GLU A 21 -5.88 16.73 6.71
N GLU A 22 -7.02 16.06 6.66
CA GLU A 22 -7.19 14.67 7.11
C GLU A 22 -7.26 13.66 5.96
N GLY A 23 -6.80 14.04 4.78
CA GLY A 23 -6.93 13.22 3.58
C GLY A 23 -6.11 11.92 3.64
N VAL A 24 -6.63 10.92 2.94
CA VAL A 24 -6.05 9.58 2.82
C VAL A 24 -5.94 9.23 1.33
N MET A 25 -4.85 8.57 0.94
CA MET A 25 -4.73 7.89 -0.35
C MET A 25 -4.64 6.38 -0.16
N ALA A 26 -5.14 5.64 -1.14
CA ALA A 26 -4.94 4.20 -1.26
C ALA A 26 -4.49 3.88 -2.69
N THR A 27 -3.62 2.90 -2.86
CA THR A 27 -3.14 2.46 -4.17
C THR A 27 -2.90 0.96 -4.20
N GLN A 28 -3.14 0.33 -5.35
CA GLN A 28 -2.67 -1.02 -5.62
C GLN A 28 -1.15 -0.98 -5.82
N ALA A 29 -0.42 -1.91 -5.24
CA ALA A 29 1.03 -1.92 -5.18
C ALA A 29 1.63 -3.16 -5.87
N THR A 30 0.94 -3.72 -6.87
CA THR A 30 1.35 -4.90 -7.65
C THR A 30 1.42 -6.19 -6.82
N GLN A 31 1.95 -7.25 -7.42
CA GLN A 31 2.05 -8.57 -6.82
C GLN A 31 2.99 -8.58 -5.60
N ALA A 32 2.60 -9.30 -4.55
CA ALA A 32 3.35 -9.44 -3.30
C ALA A 32 3.54 -10.92 -2.96
N ASP A 33 4.08 -11.69 -3.91
CA ASP A 33 4.13 -13.14 -3.86
C ASP A 33 5.59 -13.64 -3.76
N TRP A 34 5.82 -14.62 -2.89
CA TRP A 34 7.16 -15.18 -2.68
C TRP A 34 7.70 -15.91 -3.91
N ALA A 35 6.84 -16.64 -4.62
CA ALA A 35 7.23 -17.49 -5.74
C ALA A 35 7.32 -16.71 -7.06
N LEU A 36 6.49 -15.69 -7.20
CA LEU A 36 6.36 -14.90 -8.42
C LEU A 36 7.09 -13.54 -8.36
N ASP A 37 7.80 -13.27 -7.26
CA ASP A 37 8.48 -12.01 -6.93
C ASP A 37 7.56 -10.90 -6.35
N ALA A 38 8.16 -10.05 -5.52
CA ALA A 38 7.55 -8.89 -4.89
C ALA A 38 8.35 -7.59 -5.11
N ASP A 39 9.37 -7.57 -5.97
CA ASP A 39 10.23 -6.40 -6.26
C ASP A 39 9.42 -5.11 -6.48
N GLY A 40 8.38 -5.16 -7.34
CA GLY A 40 7.53 -4.01 -7.63
C GLY A 40 6.80 -3.48 -6.38
N TYR A 41 6.21 -4.37 -5.59
CA TYR A 41 5.57 -4.04 -4.32
C TYR A 41 6.55 -3.45 -3.30
N VAL A 42 7.73 -4.05 -3.17
CA VAL A 42 8.80 -3.60 -2.26
C VAL A 42 9.27 -2.19 -2.62
N VAL A 43 9.47 -1.89 -3.91
CA VAL A 43 9.85 -0.55 -4.37
C VAL A 43 8.73 0.46 -4.12
N ILE A 44 7.48 0.12 -4.44
CA ILE A 44 6.32 1.00 -4.20
C ILE A 44 6.16 1.30 -2.71
N ALA A 45 6.26 0.27 -1.87
CA ALA A 45 6.18 0.37 -0.43
C ALA A 45 7.23 1.34 0.13
N ASN A 46 8.50 1.12 -0.20
CA ASN A 46 9.58 1.99 0.26
C ASN A 46 9.41 3.42 -0.28
N THR A 47 9.07 3.57 -1.57
CA THR A 47 8.86 4.91 -2.17
C THR A 47 7.76 5.69 -1.45
N LEU A 48 6.64 5.03 -1.10
CA LEU A 48 5.56 5.66 -0.37
C LEU A 48 5.96 5.97 1.09
N GLN A 49 6.76 5.12 1.74
CA GLN A 49 7.32 5.39 3.07
C GLN A 49 8.28 6.59 3.10
N GLN A 50 8.95 6.91 1.99
CA GLN A 50 9.79 8.11 1.87
C GLN A 50 9.01 9.39 1.54
N SER A 51 7.71 9.28 1.31
CA SER A 51 6.85 10.43 1.00
C SER A 51 6.58 11.31 2.23
N ARG A 52 5.86 12.41 2.01
CA ARG A 52 5.44 13.35 3.07
C ARG A 52 4.32 12.81 3.96
N PHE A 53 3.73 11.66 3.66
CA PHE A 53 2.69 11.08 4.50
C PHE A 53 3.27 10.58 5.83
N PRO A 54 2.76 11.04 6.99
CA PRO A 54 3.24 10.60 8.29
C PRO A 54 2.84 9.15 8.63
N ILE A 55 1.79 8.63 7.99
CA ILE A 55 1.28 7.28 8.22
C ILE A 55 1.24 6.55 6.89
N VAL A 56 1.95 5.43 6.80
CA VAL A 56 1.92 4.52 5.65
C VAL A 56 1.67 3.11 6.15
N ARG A 57 0.63 2.45 5.63
CA ARG A 57 0.22 1.09 5.99
C ARG A 57 0.15 0.24 4.73
N LEU A 58 0.91 -0.85 4.74
CA LEU A 58 1.02 -1.79 3.65
C LEU A 58 0.17 -3.00 3.98
N TYR A 59 -0.53 -3.54 2.99
CA TYR A 59 -1.40 -4.69 3.19
C TYR A 59 -1.44 -5.58 1.95
N THR A 60 -1.81 -6.83 2.16
CA THR A 60 -1.93 -7.80 1.06
C THR A 60 -3.25 -8.55 1.15
N GLN A 61 -3.76 -8.99 0.01
CA GLN A 61 -4.97 -9.79 -0.08
C GLN A 61 -4.79 -10.82 -1.19
N TYR A 62 -5.24 -12.05 -0.94
CA TYR A 62 -5.32 -13.05 -2.00
C TYR A 62 -6.48 -12.71 -2.94
N ILE A 63 -6.17 -12.49 -4.21
CA ILE A 63 -7.13 -12.22 -5.28
C ILE A 63 -7.20 -13.48 -6.15
N PRO A 64 -8.34 -14.20 -6.21
CA PRO A 64 -8.41 -15.52 -6.87
C PRO A 64 -7.90 -15.58 -8.31
N SER A 65 -8.05 -14.50 -9.08
CA SER A 65 -7.58 -14.43 -10.45
C SER A 65 -6.11 -14.04 -10.60
N PHE A 66 -5.48 -13.43 -9.57
CA PHE A 66 -4.15 -12.81 -9.64
C PHE A 66 -3.14 -13.34 -8.61
N GLY A 67 -3.56 -14.14 -7.63
CA GLY A 67 -2.68 -14.58 -6.54
C GLY A 67 -2.59 -13.56 -5.41
N GLN A 68 -1.46 -13.57 -4.67
CA GLN A 68 -1.24 -12.62 -3.58
C GLN A 68 -0.96 -11.22 -4.15
N TRP A 69 -1.86 -10.28 -3.86
CA TRP A 69 -1.77 -8.91 -4.36
C TRP A 69 -1.52 -7.91 -3.23
N GLY A 70 -0.68 -6.92 -3.51
CA GLY A 70 -0.28 -5.89 -2.58
C GLY A 70 -1.01 -4.58 -2.79
N PHE A 71 -1.19 -3.86 -1.70
CA PHE A 71 -1.81 -2.55 -1.64
C PHE A 71 -1.14 -1.70 -0.55
N ALA A 72 -1.35 -0.39 -0.63
CA ALA A 72 -0.85 0.56 0.35
C ALA A 72 -1.86 1.67 0.63
N ILE A 73 -1.91 2.11 1.89
CA ILE A 73 -2.63 3.28 2.36
C ILE A 73 -1.60 4.28 2.87
N ALA A 74 -1.75 5.55 2.52
CA ALA A 74 -1.00 6.63 3.13
C ALA A 74 -1.96 7.73 3.61
N SER A 75 -1.76 8.20 4.84
CA SER A 75 -2.70 9.06 5.54
C SER A 75 -1.98 10.21 6.23
N LYS A 76 -2.63 11.37 6.26
CA LYS A 76 -2.15 12.54 6.99
C LYS A 76 -2.45 12.48 8.49
N HIS A 77 -3.49 11.76 8.88
CA HIS A 77 -4.01 11.82 10.25
C HIS A 77 -4.49 10.47 10.79
N TYR A 78 -5.41 9.81 10.09
CA TYR A 78 -6.02 8.57 10.56
C TYR A 78 -5.17 7.35 10.21
N ASP A 79 -4.77 6.59 11.23
CA ASP A 79 -4.11 5.29 11.05
C ASP A 79 -5.17 4.18 11.08
N PRO A 80 -5.34 3.38 10.00
CA PRO A 80 -6.36 2.32 9.97
C PRO A 80 -6.18 1.31 11.11
N LEU A 81 -4.95 1.09 11.61
CA LEU A 81 -4.69 0.18 12.72
C LEU A 81 -5.09 0.74 14.11
N GLN A 82 -5.54 1.99 14.19
CA GLN A 82 -6.04 2.60 15.42
C GLN A 82 -7.57 2.57 15.53
N LEU A 83 -8.27 2.03 14.51
CA LEU A 83 -9.70 1.81 14.58
C LEU A 83 -10.04 0.68 15.56
N THR A 84 -11.22 0.75 16.14
CA THR A 84 -11.84 -0.35 16.89
C THR A 84 -12.74 -1.18 15.97
N GLU A 85 -12.97 -2.44 16.31
CA GLU A 85 -13.93 -3.29 15.59
C GLU A 85 -15.32 -2.66 15.55
N THR A 86 -15.75 -1.97 16.62
CA THR A 86 -17.05 -1.29 16.66
C THR A 86 -17.13 -0.12 15.67
N GLU A 87 -16.06 0.66 15.50
CA GLU A 87 -16.01 1.72 14.49
C GLU A 87 -16.06 1.15 13.08
N ILE A 88 -15.34 0.06 12.82
CA ILE A 88 -15.35 -0.62 11.52
C ILE A 88 -16.75 -1.17 11.23
N ALA A 89 -17.36 -1.88 12.19
CA ALA A 89 -18.70 -2.43 12.10
C ALA A 89 -19.74 -1.34 11.77
N ALA A 90 -19.64 -0.18 12.42
CA ALA A 90 -20.54 0.95 12.18
C ALA A 90 -20.42 1.49 10.75
N VAL A 91 -19.20 1.54 10.20
CA VAL A 91 -18.96 2.01 8.81
C VAL A 91 -19.53 1.03 7.79
N ILE A 92 -19.38 -0.28 8.02
CA ILE A 92 -19.80 -1.31 7.06
C ILE A 92 -21.24 -1.82 7.27
N ALA A 93 -21.96 -1.31 8.27
CA ALA A 93 -23.28 -1.83 8.66
C ALA A 93 -24.30 -1.90 7.51
N ASP A 94 -24.25 -0.92 6.60
CA ASP A 94 -25.14 -0.81 5.44
C ASP A 94 -24.45 -1.19 4.11
N ILE A 95 -23.27 -1.83 4.18
CA ILE A 95 -22.48 -2.24 3.02
C ILE A 95 -22.44 -3.77 2.98
N GLU A 96 -22.96 -4.37 1.91
CA GLU A 96 -22.81 -5.81 1.71
C GLU A 96 -21.34 -6.15 1.42
N THR A 97 -20.68 -6.83 2.36
CA THR A 97 -19.29 -7.26 2.23
C THR A 97 -19.19 -8.79 2.14
N ASN A 98 -18.48 -9.29 1.13
CA ASN A 98 -18.24 -10.72 0.95
C ASN A 98 -16.82 -11.15 1.35
N THR A 99 -15.89 -10.19 1.43
CA THR A 99 -14.45 -10.42 1.65
C THR A 99 -13.84 -9.49 2.70
N TYR A 100 -14.67 -8.71 3.39
CA TYR A 100 -14.22 -7.71 4.35
C TYR A 100 -15.10 -7.75 5.59
N SER A 101 -14.46 -7.69 6.74
CA SER A 101 -15.08 -7.64 8.07
C SER A 101 -14.13 -6.88 9.00
N GLU A 102 -14.57 -6.66 10.22
CA GLU A 102 -13.79 -6.09 11.31
C GLU A 102 -12.50 -6.88 11.55
N GLU A 103 -12.60 -8.21 11.63
CA GLU A 103 -11.43 -9.09 11.79
C GLU A 103 -10.54 -9.07 10.55
N THR A 104 -11.16 -9.09 9.36
CA THR A 104 -10.40 -9.08 8.10
C THR A 104 -9.64 -7.77 7.93
N HIS A 105 -10.16 -6.63 8.41
CA HIS A 105 -9.46 -5.36 8.37
C HIS A 105 -8.05 -5.45 8.94
N PHE A 106 -7.90 -5.98 10.16
CA PHE A 106 -6.59 -6.09 10.80
C PHE A 106 -5.72 -7.15 10.15
N SER A 107 -6.30 -8.26 9.70
CA SER A 107 -5.53 -9.34 9.07
C SER A 107 -4.88 -8.93 7.76
N LEU A 108 -5.49 -8.01 6.99
CA LEU A 108 -4.92 -7.46 5.76
C LEU A 108 -3.52 -6.87 5.96
N PHE A 109 -3.30 -6.17 7.09
CA PHE A 109 -2.04 -5.48 7.42
C PHE A 109 -0.98 -6.39 8.05
N ALA A 110 -1.30 -7.66 8.31
CA ALA A 110 -0.36 -8.62 8.87
C ALA A 110 0.53 -9.21 7.76
N LEU A 111 1.65 -8.54 7.49
CA LEU A 111 2.60 -8.99 6.46
C LEU A 111 3.53 -10.11 6.98
N PRO A 112 3.90 -11.09 6.12
CA PRO A 112 4.81 -12.14 6.51
C PRO A 112 6.25 -11.61 6.72
N PRO A 113 7.06 -12.23 7.62
CA PRO A 113 8.39 -11.72 7.97
C PRO A 113 9.36 -11.52 6.80
N TRP A 114 9.25 -12.35 5.76
CA TRP A 114 10.11 -12.24 4.59
C TRP A 114 9.86 -10.95 3.81
N LEU A 115 8.59 -10.57 3.66
CA LEU A 115 8.18 -9.39 2.90
C LEU A 115 8.55 -8.12 3.66
N LEU A 116 8.37 -8.15 5.00
CA LEU A 116 8.84 -7.08 5.88
C LEU A 116 10.35 -6.86 5.74
N LYS A 117 11.13 -7.94 5.75
CA LYS A 117 12.58 -7.87 5.56
C LYS A 117 12.96 -7.27 4.20
N ASP A 118 12.29 -7.65 3.12
CA ASP A 118 12.59 -7.13 1.78
C ASP A 118 12.25 -5.62 1.67
N ILE A 119 11.14 -5.19 2.28
CA ILE A 119 10.78 -3.76 2.40
C ILE A 119 11.83 -3.00 3.22
N GLU A 120 12.29 -3.54 4.36
CA GLU A 120 13.27 -2.88 5.22
C GLU A 120 14.66 -2.77 4.59
N THR A 121 15.01 -3.72 3.70
CA THR A 121 16.36 -3.81 3.13
C THR A 121 16.50 -3.16 1.76
N THR A 122 15.39 -2.85 1.07
CA THR A 122 15.46 -2.15 -0.22
C THR A 122 15.98 -0.71 -0.05
N HIS A 123 16.82 -0.29 -0.98
CA HIS A 123 17.29 1.09 -1.11
C HIS A 123 16.73 1.77 -2.35
N LEU A 124 15.86 1.07 -3.08
CA LEU A 124 15.25 1.59 -4.29
C LEU A 124 14.09 2.52 -3.93
N ILE A 125 14.19 3.75 -4.43
CA ILE A 125 13.12 4.75 -4.38
C ILE A 125 12.83 5.08 -5.83
N ASN A 126 11.55 4.98 -6.21
CA ASN A 126 11.09 5.30 -7.53
C ASN A 126 10.88 6.82 -7.63
N THR A 127 11.57 7.45 -8.57
CA THR A 127 11.45 8.89 -8.85
C THR A 127 11.13 9.09 -10.33
N ILE A 128 10.61 10.27 -10.68
CA ILE A 128 10.28 10.58 -12.10
C ILE A 128 11.52 10.45 -13.00
N ASP A 129 12.69 10.87 -12.53
CA ASP A 129 13.95 10.83 -13.27
C ASP A 129 14.63 9.45 -13.24
N ARG A 130 14.27 8.59 -12.29
CA ARG A 130 14.80 7.22 -12.14
C ARG A 130 13.66 6.22 -11.85
N PRO A 131 12.85 5.86 -12.86
CA PRO A 131 11.82 4.84 -12.71
C PRO A 131 12.43 3.46 -12.51
N VAL A 132 12.04 2.73 -11.44
CA VAL A 132 12.65 1.45 -11.03
C VAL A 132 11.64 0.35 -10.64
N ILE A 133 10.34 0.57 -10.83
CA ILE A 133 9.29 -0.39 -10.40
C ILE A 133 9.16 -1.61 -11.32
N ILE A 134 9.49 -1.45 -12.60
CA ILE A 134 9.39 -2.52 -13.58
C ILE A 134 10.80 -2.87 -14.02
N ARG A 135 11.29 -4.04 -13.60
CA ARG A 135 12.34 -4.71 -14.39
C ARG A 135 11.64 -5.26 -15.62
N GLU A 136 11.83 -4.59 -16.75
CA GLU A 136 11.44 -5.18 -18.04
C GLU A 136 12.16 -6.53 -18.15
N TYR A 137 11.37 -7.61 -18.15
CA TYR A 137 11.81 -8.93 -18.59
C TYR A 137 11.80 -9.00 -20.11
#